data_AF-A0A3M3JCC7-F1
#
_entry.id   AF-A0A3M3JCC7-F1
#
_cell.length_a   1.000
_cell.length_b   1.000
_cell.length_c   1.000
_cell.angle_alpha   90.00
_cell.angle_beta   90.00
_cell.angle_gamma   90.00
#
_symmetry.space_group_name_H-M   'P 1'
#
loop_
_entity.id
_entity.type
_entity.pdbx_description
1 polymer ?
#
loop_
_entity_poly.entity_id
_entity_poly.type
_entity_poly.pdbx_seq_one_letter_code
_entity_poly.pdbx_strand_id
1 'polypeptide(L)' 'KQMQVDFTTIRRGRQPLKAFVATLGFSRASFVRFSEREDSEAWLTGLREAFAYFGGVPEQALFDNAGTIITERDAFGEGQ' A
#
# COMPACT_ATOMS: atom_id res chain seq x y z
N LYS A 1 11.21 -5.67 9.94
CA LYS A 1 11.83 -5.26 8.66
C LYS A 1 10.83 -4.48 7.79
N GLN A 2 11.32 -3.54 6.98
CA GLN A 2 10.53 -2.57 6.21
C GLN A 2 9.81 -3.17 4.98
N MET A 3 8.65 -2.59 4.63
CA MET A 3 7.88 -2.82 3.41
C MET A 3 7.61 -1.49 2.70
N GLN A 4 7.67 -1.48 1.37
CA GLN A 4 7.29 -0.35 0.51
C GLN A 4 5.88 -0.60 -0.03
N VAL A 5 5.02 0.42 -0.05
CA VAL A 5 3.62 0.30 -0.47
C VAL A 5 3.23 1.44 -1.40
N ASP A 6 2.84 1.06 -2.62
CA ASP A 6 2.37 1.99 -3.64
C ASP A 6 0.97 1.59 -4.14
N PHE A 7 0.28 2.55 -4.73
CA PHE A 7 -0.91 2.31 -5.53
C PHE A 7 -0.72 2.94 -6.89
N THR A 8 -0.59 2.08 -7.90
CA THR A 8 -0.28 2.50 -9.25
C THR A 8 -1.49 2.42 -10.16
N THR A 9 -1.52 3.26 -11.19
CA THR A 9 -2.53 3.23 -12.26
C THR A 9 -1.90 2.73 -13.55
N ILE A 10 -2.31 1.53 -13.97
CA ILE A 10 -1.94 0.90 -15.22
C ILE A 10 -2.92 1.38 -16.30
N ARG A 11 -2.45 2.25 -17.19
CA ARG A 11 -3.26 2.74 -18.31
C ARG A 11 -3.20 1.78 -19.48
N ARG A 12 -4.29 1.07 -19.77
CA ARG A 12 -4.45 0.26 -20.98
C ARG A 12 -5.73 0.64 -21.72
N GLY A 13 -5.60 1.40 -22.81
CA GLY A 13 -6.75 1.86 -23.57
C GLY A 13 -7.64 2.82 -22.78
N ARG A 14 -8.97 2.73 -22.97
CA ARG A 14 -9.93 3.69 -22.39
C ARG A 14 -10.26 3.47 -20.91
N GLN A 15 -9.87 2.33 -20.34
CA GLN A 15 -10.19 1.95 -18.96
C GLN A 15 -8.89 1.75 -18.16
N PRO A 16 -8.51 2.70 -17.29
CA PRO A 16 -7.36 2.53 -16.42
C PRO A 16 -7.64 1.46 -15.35
N LEU A 17 -6.66 0.59 -15.10
CA LEU A 17 -6.69 -0.40 -14.03
C LEU A 17 -5.81 0.07 -12.89
N LYS A 18 -6.27 -0.01 -11.64
CA LYS A 18 -5.43 0.34 -10.49
C LYS A 18 -4.87 -0.91 -9.83
N ALA A 19 -3.71 -0.79 -9.19
CA ALA A 19 -3.07 -1.89 -8.48
C ALA A 19 -2.40 -1.40 -7.20
N PHE A 20 -2.78 -2.01 -6.08
CA PHE A 20 -2.04 -1.94 -4.83
C PHE A 20 -0.81 -2.85 -4.96
N VAL A 21 0.36 -2.34 -4.57
CA VAL A 21 1.63 -3.06 -4.63
C VAL A 21 2.33 -2.94 -3.29
N ALA A 22 2.67 -4.06 -2.68
CA ALA A 22 3.48 -4.11 -1.47
C ALA A 22 4.75 -4.92 -1.71
N THR A 23 5.91 -4.38 -1.35
CA THR A 23 7.20 -5.06 -1.56
C THR A 23 8.06 -5.04 -0.30
N LEU A 24 8.52 -6.21 0.13
CA LEU A 24 9.44 -6.33 1.27
C LEU A 24 10.83 -5.79 0.92
N GLY A 25 11.40 -4.98 1.80
CA GLY A 25 12.70 -4.33 1.57
C GLY A 25 13.86 -5.32 1.46
N PHE A 26 13.84 -6.42 2.24
CA PHE A 26 14.97 -7.36 2.32
C PHE A 26 14.97 -8.42 1.22
N SER A 27 13.80 -9.01 0.92
CA SER A 27 13.68 -10.14 -0.02
C SER A 27 13.25 -9.70 -1.41
N ARG A 28 12.74 -8.45 -1.55
CA ARG A 28 12.08 -7.95 -2.76
C ARG A 28 10.84 -8.76 -3.17
N ALA A 29 10.32 -9.63 -2.30
CA ALA A 29 9.05 -10.30 -2.54
C ALA A 29 7.93 -9.25 -2.63
N SER A 30 7.10 -9.35 -3.67
CA SER A 30 6.01 -8.42 -3.93
C SER A 30 4.65 -9.12 -3.87
N PHE A 31 3.67 -8.40 -3.35
CA PHE A 31 2.25 -8.72 -3.42
C PHE A 31 1.56 -7.64 -4.27
N VAL A 32 0.66 -8.05 -5.16
CA VAL A 32 -0.09 -7.14 -6.03
C VAL A 32 -1.57 -7.48 -5.97
N ARG A 33 -2.41 -6.46 -5.77
CA ARG A 33 -3.86 -6.57 -5.84
C ARG A 33 -4.42 -5.55 -6.82
N PHE A 34 -5.16 -6.02 -7.82
CA PHE A 34 -5.90 -5.14 -8.72
C PHE A 34 -7.17 -4.58 -8.06
N SER A 35 -7.50 -3.34 -8.39
CA SER A 35 -8.66 -2.63 -7.87
C SER A 35 -9.21 -1.66 -8.91
N GLU A 36 -10.52 -1.40 -8.84
CA GLU A 36 -11.16 -0.33 -9.60
C GLU A 36 -11.05 1.03 -8.87
N ARG A 37 -10.72 1.00 -7.58
CA ARG A 37 -10.71 2.15 -6.65
C ARG A 37 -9.38 2.27 -5.92
N GLU A 38 -9.15 3.42 -5.32
CA GLU A 38 -7.95 3.76 -4.54
C GLU A 38 -8.34 4.54 -3.28
N ASP A 39 -9.53 4.29 -2.77
CA ASP A 39 -9.99 4.87 -1.50
C ASP A 39 -9.34 4.14 -0.31
N SER A 40 -9.54 4.67 0.89
CA SER A 40 -8.98 4.11 2.12
C SER A 40 -9.36 2.63 2.32
N GLU A 41 -10.54 2.21 1.86
CA GLU A 41 -10.96 0.81 1.93
C GLU A 41 -10.11 -0.09 1.02
N ALA A 42 -9.85 0.33 -0.21
CA ALA A 42 -8.95 -0.39 -1.12
C ALA A 42 -7.52 -0.51 -0.53
N TRP A 43 -7.01 0.55 0.10
CA TRP A 43 -5.72 0.55 0.79
C TRP A 43 -5.69 -0.43 1.98
N LEU A 44 -6.67 -0.34 2.89
CA LEU A 44 -6.77 -1.20 4.06
C LEU A 44 -6.89 -2.68 3.66
N THR A 45 -7.62 -2.96 2.58
CA THR A 45 -7.78 -4.32 2.09
C THR A 45 -6.46 -4.85 1.50
N GLY A 46 -5.77 -4.03 0.69
CA GLY A 46 -4.46 -4.37 0.14
C GLY A 46 -3.42 -4.68 1.24
N LEU A 47 -3.39 -3.87 2.31
CA LEU A 47 -2.49 -4.10 3.45
C LEU A 47 -2.78 -5.43 4.17
N ARG A 48 -4.06 -5.71 4.47
CA ARG A 48 -4.46 -6.95 5.16
C ARG A 48 -4.06 -8.18 4.36
N GLU A 49 -4.30 -8.18 3.07
CA GLU A 49 -3.94 -9.30 2.21
C GLU A 49 -2.44 -9.44 1.98
N ALA A 50 -1.71 -8.33 1.87
CA ALA A 50 -0.26 -8.36 1.80
C ALA A 50 0.33 -8.99 3.07
N PHE A 51 -0.18 -8.63 4.26
CA PHE A 51 0.28 -9.23 5.53
C PHE A 51 -0.03 -10.72 5.59
N ALA A 52 -1.22 -11.13 5.15
CA ALA A 52 -1.59 -12.54 5.06
C ALA A 52 -0.65 -13.30 4.10
N TYR A 53 -0.38 -12.73 2.91
CA TYR A 53 0.50 -13.30 1.90
C TYR A 53 1.95 -13.44 2.39
N PHE A 54 2.48 -12.42 3.07
CA PHE A 54 3.83 -12.45 3.63
C PHE A 54 3.94 -13.27 4.92
N GLY A 55 2.81 -13.73 5.48
CA GLY A 55 2.77 -14.50 6.72
C GLY A 55 3.11 -13.67 7.97
N GLY A 56 2.91 -12.35 7.93
CA GLY A 56 3.22 -11.47 9.04
C GLY A 56 3.10 -9.99 8.71
N VAL A 57 3.27 -9.15 9.74
CA VAL A 57 3.21 -7.69 9.64
C VAL A 57 4.63 -7.12 9.71
N PRO A 58 5.04 -6.25 8.76
CA PRO A 58 6.34 -5.58 8.83
C PRO A 58 6.39 -4.58 9.98
N GLU A 59 7.59 -4.28 10.48
CA GLU A 59 7.79 -3.26 11.52
C GLU A 59 7.50 -1.85 11.02
N GLN A 60 7.71 -1.61 9.72
CA GLN A 60 7.54 -0.30 9.09
C GLN A 60 6.96 -0.51 7.68
N ALA A 61 5.91 0.23 7.35
CA ALA A 61 5.39 0.38 6.00
C ALA A 61 5.68 1.81 5.53
N LEU A 62 6.42 1.94 4.44
CA LEU A 62 6.66 3.22 3.78
C LEU A 62 5.68 3.38 2.64
N PHE A 63 5.12 4.58 2.52
CA PHE A 63 4.08 4.90 1.55
C PHE A 63 4.52 6.04 0.65
N ASP A 64 4.38 5.83 -0.65
CA ASP A 64 4.79 6.74 -1.71
C ASP A 64 3.78 7.91 -1.85
N ASN A 65 2.50 7.64 -1.54
CA ASN A 65 1.37 8.56 -1.67
C ASN A 65 0.58 8.70 -0.35
N ALA A 66 1.21 9.33 0.64
CA ALA A 66 0.62 9.52 1.97
C ALA A 66 -0.71 10.31 1.97
N GLY A 67 -0.94 11.17 0.96
CA GLY A 67 -2.14 12.00 0.88
C GLY A 67 -3.45 11.22 0.68
N THR A 68 -3.40 10.01 0.12
CA THR A 68 -4.59 9.16 -0.10
C THR A 68 -4.93 8.32 1.14
N ILE A 69 -3.96 8.11 2.04
CA ILE A 69 -4.12 7.29 3.25
C ILE A 69 -4.45 8.16 4.47
N ILE A 70 -3.90 9.39 4.53
CA ILE A 70 -4.10 10.30 5.66
C ILE A 70 -5.45 11.00 5.50
N THR A 71 -6.48 10.50 6.18
CA THR A 71 -7.77 11.19 6.31
C THR A 71 -7.80 12.14 7.51
N GLU A 72 -7.02 11.87 8.57
CA GLU A 72 -6.82 12.76 9.73
C GLU A 72 -5.34 12.77 10.15
N ARG A 73 -4.83 13.95 10.50
CA ARG A 73 -3.41 14.26 10.79
C ARG A 73 -2.96 13.97 12.23
N ASP A 74 -3.54 13.00 12.92
CA ASP A 74 -3.22 12.73 14.34
C ASP A 74 -2.59 11.35 14.58
N ALA A 75 -1.71 10.88 13.68
CA ALA A 75 -1.03 9.59 13.83
C ALA A 75 0.51 9.64 13.80
N PHE A 76 1.12 10.82 13.73
CA PHE A 76 2.55 10.99 13.95
C PHE A 76 2.73 11.88 15.18
N GLY A 77 3.12 11.24 16.29
CA GLY A 77 3.48 11.91 17.53
C GLY A 77 4.59 12.93 17.33
N GLU A 78 4.73 13.83 18.31
CA GLU A 78 5.65 14.96 18.31
C GLU A 78 7.01 14.63 17.68
N GLY A 79 7.33 15.38 16.62
CA GLY A 79 8.67 15.38 16.07
C GLY A 79 9.65 15.82 17.15
N GLN A 80 10.66 14.99 17.38
CA GLN A 80 11.94 15.44 17.92
C GLN A 80 12.89 15.72 16.77
#